data_AF-A0A7V2AIH2-F1
#
_entry.id   AF-A0A7V2AIH2-F1
#
_cell.length_a   1.000
_cell.length_b   1.000
_cell.length_c   1.000
_cell.angle_alpha   90.00
_cell.angle_beta   90.00
_cell.angle_gamma   90.00
#
_symmetry.space_group_name_H-M   'P 1'
#
loop_
_entity.id
_entity.type
_entity.pdbx_description
1 polymer ?
#
loop_
_entity_poly.entity_id
_entity_poly.type
_entity_poly.pdbx_seq_one_letter_code
_entity_poly.pdbx_strand_id
1 'polypeptide(L)'
;MTVGKRLFDSPLMRTLLTLIAATYIRLVYVTGRWTVVGGHFPAQYWDADRPFIMCFWHGRLFMLPYAWKRGKLIHILTSMHRDGRLIGGTVGWFGIKTIDGSSSRGGVAGLRAMIRKLTAGDWVGITPDGPRGPRMRASEGVVSLAR
;
A
#
# COMPACT_ATOMS: atom_id res chain seq x y z
N MET A 1 -17.19 22.89 17.77
CA MET A 1 -16.42 21.99 16.87
C MET A 1 -15.67 22.84 15.85
N THR A 2 -14.34 22.82 15.87
CA THR A 2 -13.46 23.82 15.25
C THR A 2 -13.44 23.74 13.71
N VAL A 3 -13.56 24.90 13.04
CA VAL A 3 -13.63 25.09 11.57
C VAL A 3 -12.55 24.31 10.79
N GLY A 4 -11.36 24.14 11.36
CA GLY A 4 -10.28 23.35 10.75
C GLY A 4 -10.61 21.87 10.50
N LYS A 5 -11.53 21.25 11.26
CA LYS A 5 -11.97 19.87 11.01
C LYS A 5 -12.83 19.75 9.74
N ARG A 6 -13.63 20.78 9.40
CA ARG A 6 -14.54 20.77 8.25
C ARG A 6 -13.81 20.87 6.90
N LEU A 7 -12.70 21.62 6.83
CA LEU A 7 -11.94 21.79 5.58
C LEU A 7 -11.34 20.48 5.07
N PHE A 8 -10.85 19.63 5.97
CA PHE A 8 -10.28 18.32 5.61
C PHE A 8 -11.32 17.25 5.31
N ASP A 9 -12.59 17.49 5.63
CA ASP A 9 -13.65 16.58 5.27
C ASP A 9 -14.15 16.77 3.84
N SER A 10 -13.83 17.92 3.22
CA SER A 10 -14.15 18.22 1.82
C SER A 10 -13.48 17.22 0.86
N PRO A 11 -14.25 16.59 -0.06
CA PRO A 11 -13.70 15.73 -1.10
C PRO A 11 -12.64 16.45 -1.94
N LEU A 12 -12.85 17.73 -2.27
CA LEU A 12 -11.91 18.53 -3.05
C LEU A 12 -10.58 18.70 -2.34
N MET A 13 -10.61 19.06 -1.04
CA MET A 13 -9.41 19.22 -0.23
C MET A 13 -8.63 17.91 -0.15
N ARG A 14 -9.31 16.78 0.07
CA ARG A 14 -8.67 15.45 0.10
C ARG A 14 -7.98 15.14 -1.22
N THR A 15 -8.64 15.37 -2.36
CA THR A 15 -8.05 15.15 -3.69
C THR A 15 -6.83 16.03 -3.92
N LEU A 16 -6.88 17.31 -3.52
CA LEU A 16 -5.73 18.20 -3.60
C LEU A 16 -4.56 17.70 -2.74
N LEU A 17 -4.82 17.26 -1.50
CA LEU A 17 -3.79 16.73 -0.62
C LEU A 17 -3.14 15.46 -1.18
N THR A 18 -3.93 14.53 -1.72
CA THR A 18 -3.39 13.29 -2.30
C THR A 18 -2.61 13.57 -3.58
N LEU A 19 -3.04 14.55 -4.39
CA LEU A 19 -2.32 14.99 -5.57
C LEU A 19 -0.98 15.64 -5.22
N ILE A 20 -0.96 16.53 -4.21
CA ILE A 20 0.26 17.16 -3.71
C ILE A 20 1.21 16.10 -3.19
N ALA A 21 0.73 15.17 -2.34
CA ALA A 21 1.54 14.09 -1.81
C ALA A 21 2.12 13.20 -2.92
N ALA A 22 1.30 12.83 -3.92
CA ALA A 22 1.76 12.03 -5.05
C ALA A 22 2.80 12.79 -5.89
N THR A 23 2.59 14.08 -6.14
CA THR A 23 3.55 14.93 -6.87
C THR A 23 4.86 15.06 -6.12
N TYR A 24 4.81 15.22 -4.79
CA TYR A 24 6.00 15.25 -3.95
C TYR A 24 6.78 13.92 -4.00
N ILE A 25 6.09 12.78 -3.92
CA ILE A 25 6.74 11.46 -4.08
C ILE A 25 7.40 11.35 -5.46
N ARG A 26 6.74 11.81 -6.54
CA ARG A 26 7.34 11.84 -7.90
C ARG A 26 8.57 12.72 -7.94
N LEU A 27 8.51 13.92 -7.36
CA LEU A 27 9.63 14.86 -7.30
C LEU A 27 10.83 14.20 -6.61
N VAL A 28 10.63 13.68 -5.39
CA VAL A 28 11.71 13.03 -4.63
C VAL A 28 12.28 11.83 -5.38
N TYR A 29 11.44 11.06 -6.07
CA TYR A 29 11.93 9.95 -6.89
C TYR A 29 12.79 10.43 -8.07
N VAL A 30 12.31 11.43 -8.83
CA VAL A 30 13.01 11.94 -10.03
C VAL A 30 14.30 12.67 -9.67
N THR A 31 14.32 13.44 -8.57
CA THR A 31 15.51 14.18 -8.12
C THR A 31 16.47 13.32 -7.28
N GLY A 32 16.00 12.15 -6.82
CA GLY A 32 16.79 11.21 -6.03
C GLY A 32 17.66 10.29 -6.89
N ARG A 33 18.67 9.68 -6.27
CA ARG A 33 19.44 8.58 -6.85
C ARG A 33 19.04 7.28 -6.16
N TRP A 34 18.69 6.27 -6.93
CA TRP A 34 18.16 5.01 -6.43
C TRP A 34 19.00 3.82 -6.86
N THR A 35 19.22 2.90 -5.93
CA THR A 35 19.80 1.58 -6.23
C THR A 35 18.76 0.54 -5.86
N VAL A 36 18.46 -0.38 -6.78
CA VAL A 36 17.56 -1.49 -6.54
C VAL A 36 18.39 -2.75 -6.28
N VAL A 37 18.34 -3.25 -5.06
CA VAL A 37 19.00 -4.51 -4.68
C VAL A 37 18.00 -5.64 -4.78
N GLY A 38 18.37 -6.74 -5.45
CA GLY A 38 17.52 -7.93 -5.57
C GLY A 38 16.30 -7.77 -6.49
N GLY A 39 16.30 -6.79 -7.40
CA GLY A 39 15.16 -6.54 -8.30
C GLY A 39 14.81 -7.71 -9.24
N HIS A 40 15.75 -8.63 -9.48
CA HIS A 40 15.52 -9.84 -10.29
C HIS A 40 14.56 -10.83 -9.61
N PHE A 41 14.51 -10.85 -8.27
CA PHE A 41 13.63 -11.76 -7.53
C PHE A 41 12.15 -11.53 -7.83
N PRO A 42 11.58 -10.32 -7.73
CA PRO A 42 10.19 -10.08 -8.12
C PRO A 42 10.00 -10.03 -9.64
N ALA A 43 11.04 -9.69 -10.43
CA ALA A 43 10.95 -9.62 -11.90
C ALA A 43 10.47 -10.94 -12.52
N GLN A 44 11.04 -12.07 -12.10
CA GLN A 44 10.63 -13.39 -12.61
C GLN A 44 9.13 -13.69 -12.40
N TYR A 45 8.53 -13.19 -11.30
CA TYR A 45 7.11 -13.38 -11.02
C TYR A 45 6.23 -12.43 -11.84
N TRP A 46 6.65 -11.17 -11.98
CA TRP A 46 5.94 -10.21 -12.83
C TRP A 46 5.95 -10.60 -14.30
N ASP A 47 7.07 -11.15 -14.79
CA ASP A 47 7.23 -11.55 -16.20
C ASP A 47 6.47 -12.83 -16.51
N ALA A 48 6.33 -13.73 -15.53
CA ALA A 48 5.51 -14.94 -15.62
C ALA A 48 4.03 -14.73 -15.24
N ASP A 49 3.60 -13.48 -15.01
CA ASP A 49 2.24 -13.16 -14.52
C ASP A 49 1.79 -13.98 -13.30
N ARG A 50 2.75 -14.28 -12.41
CA ARG A 50 2.52 -15.05 -11.20
C ARG A 50 2.30 -14.12 -10.00
N PRO A 51 1.10 -14.14 -9.38
CA PRO A 51 0.84 -13.36 -8.17
C PRO A 51 1.78 -13.72 -7.03
N PHE A 52 2.13 -12.71 -6.23
CA PHE A 52 2.88 -12.87 -4.99
C PHE A 52 2.44 -11.80 -3.99
N ILE A 53 2.80 -12.02 -2.73
CA ILE A 53 2.56 -11.09 -1.64
C ILE A 53 3.76 -10.18 -1.49
N MET A 54 3.58 -8.88 -1.75
CA MET A 54 4.62 -7.91 -1.51
C MET A 54 4.60 -7.44 -0.05
N CYS A 55 5.73 -7.53 0.63
CA CYS A 55 5.86 -7.13 2.02
C CYS A 55 6.64 -5.82 2.14
N PHE A 56 6.11 -4.89 2.94
CA PHE A 56 6.76 -3.61 3.22
C PHE A 56 6.84 -3.35 4.72
N TRP A 57 7.96 -2.82 5.21
CA TRP A 57 8.00 -2.34 6.58
C TRP A 57 7.22 -1.03 6.71
N HIS A 58 6.41 -0.89 7.75
CA HIS A 58 5.60 0.34 7.98
C HIS A 58 6.45 1.62 7.94
N GLY A 59 7.67 1.57 8.49
CA GLY A 59 8.59 2.71 8.49
C GLY A 59 9.25 3.03 7.14
N ARG A 60 8.90 2.33 6.06
CA ARG A 60 9.54 2.46 4.73
C ARG A 60 8.53 2.61 3.58
N LEU A 61 7.32 3.08 3.88
CA LEU A 61 6.23 3.19 2.89
C LEU A 61 6.34 4.37 1.93
N PHE A 62 7.18 5.37 2.22
CA PHE A 62 7.20 6.61 1.47
C PHE A 62 7.43 6.43 -0.05
N MET A 63 8.33 5.51 -0.42
CA MET A 63 8.65 5.19 -1.82
C MET A 63 7.98 3.91 -2.34
N LEU A 64 6.98 3.39 -1.61
CA LEU A 64 6.24 2.19 -1.98
C LEU A 64 5.75 2.22 -3.45
N PRO A 65 5.20 3.33 -3.98
CA PRO A 65 4.70 3.34 -5.35
C PRO A 65 5.74 3.04 -6.42
N TYR A 66 7.02 3.35 -6.15
CA TYR A 66 8.13 3.10 -7.07
C TYR A 66 8.85 1.77 -6.84
N ALA A 67 8.48 1.04 -5.79
CA ALA A 67 8.95 -0.33 -5.58
C ALA A 67 8.14 -1.36 -6.40
N TRP A 68 7.06 -0.93 -7.06
CA TRP A 68 6.17 -1.79 -7.83
C TRP A 68 6.36 -1.64 -9.35
N LYS A 69 6.18 -2.73 -10.11
CA LYS A 69 6.23 -2.71 -11.57
C LYS A 69 4.99 -2.01 -12.14
N ARG A 70 5.20 -0.94 -12.93
CA ARG A 70 4.13 -0.23 -13.63
C ARG A 70 3.36 -1.21 -14.54
N GLY A 71 2.04 -1.04 -14.60
CA GLY A 71 1.15 -1.88 -15.43
C GLY A 71 0.67 -3.17 -14.77
N LYS A 72 1.27 -3.60 -13.65
CA LYS A 72 0.75 -4.74 -12.86
C LYS A 72 -0.14 -4.22 -11.74
N LEU A 73 -1.34 -4.77 -11.58
CA LEU A 73 -2.31 -4.27 -10.60
C LEU A 73 -2.04 -4.87 -9.21
N ILE A 74 -1.66 -4.02 -8.24
CA ILE A 74 -1.48 -4.41 -6.84
C ILE A 74 -2.57 -3.81 -5.96
N HIS A 75 -3.03 -4.60 -4.98
CA HIS A 75 -3.94 -4.19 -3.93
C HIS A 75 -3.24 -4.17 -2.57
N ILE A 76 -3.10 -3.00 -1.94
CA ILE A 76 -2.46 -2.88 -0.64
C ILE A 76 -3.49 -2.81 0.49
N LEU A 77 -3.20 -3.45 1.62
CA LEU A 77 -4.06 -3.33 2.81
C LEU A 77 -3.90 -1.95 3.45
N THR A 78 -4.99 -1.20 3.61
CA THR A 78 -5.00 0.11 4.27
C THR A 78 -6.07 0.20 5.35
N SER A 79 -5.90 1.15 6.27
CA SER A 79 -6.91 1.43 7.30
C SER A 79 -8.09 2.23 6.76
N MET A 80 -9.28 1.98 7.30
CA MET A 80 -10.49 2.80 7.07
C MET A 80 -10.42 4.19 7.72
N HIS A 81 -9.43 4.45 8.58
CA HIS A 81 -9.27 5.73 9.24
C HIS A 81 -8.83 6.83 8.26
N ARG A 82 -8.91 8.08 8.72
CA ARG A 82 -8.62 9.27 7.90
C ARG A 82 -7.25 9.18 7.21
N ASP A 83 -6.23 8.74 7.92
CA ASP A 83 -4.87 8.64 7.39
C ASP A 83 -4.76 7.55 6.32
N GLY A 84 -5.44 6.42 6.54
CA GLY A 84 -5.49 5.34 5.55
C GLY A 84 -6.19 5.75 4.26
N ARG A 85 -7.24 6.58 4.32
CA ARG A 85 -7.87 7.16 3.13
C ARG A 85 -6.96 8.12 2.37
N LEU A 86 -6.16 8.92 3.09
CA LEU A 86 -5.17 9.81 2.46
C LEU A 86 -4.06 9.00 1.78
N ILE A 87 -3.55 7.96 2.45
CA ILE A 87 -2.57 7.05 1.86
C ILE A 87 -3.16 6.38 0.62
N GLY A 88 -4.37 5.82 0.72
CA GLY A 88 -5.07 5.15 -0.38
C GLY A 88 -5.28 6.05 -1.59
N GLY A 89 -5.76 7.28 -1.37
CA GLY A 89 -5.89 8.26 -2.44
C GLY A 89 -4.53 8.67 -3.04
N THR A 90 -3.48 8.75 -2.23
CA THR A 90 -2.12 9.09 -2.70
C THR A 90 -1.55 8.00 -3.60
N VAL A 91 -1.59 6.74 -3.16
CA VAL A 91 -1.08 5.61 -3.96
C VAL A 91 -1.95 5.34 -5.19
N GLY A 92 -3.24 5.72 -5.16
CA GLY A 92 -4.15 5.65 -6.31
C GLY A 92 -3.64 6.41 -7.53
N TRP A 93 -2.95 7.54 -7.34
CA TRP A 93 -2.31 8.30 -8.41
C TRP A 93 -1.16 7.53 -9.12
N PHE A 94 -0.72 6.40 -8.55
CA PHE A 94 0.30 5.52 -9.11
C PHE A 94 -0.30 4.20 -9.66
N GLY A 95 -1.62 4.09 -9.72
CA GLY A 95 -2.31 2.88 -10.20
C GLY A 95 -2.42 1.76 -9.18
N ILE A 96 -2.15 2.05 -7.89
CA ILE A 96 -2.27 1.08 -6.79
C ILE A 96 -3.68 1.13 -6.22
N LYS A 97 -4.30 -0.03 -6.03
CA LYS A 97 -5.60 -0.15 -5.37
C LYS A 97 -5.42 -0.46 -3.89
N THR A 98 -6.44 -0.18 -3.10
CA THR A 98 -6.46 -0.46 -1.67
C THR A 98 -7.54 -1.46 -1.30
N ILE A 99 -7.24 -2.30 -0.31
CA ILE A 99 -8.20 -3.15 0.39
C ILE A 99 -8.34 -2.56 1.78
N ASP A 100 -9.58 -2.36 2.20
CA ASP A 100 -9.85 -1.86 3.54
C ASP A 100 -9.70 -2.96 4.59
N GLY A 101 -8.74 -2.78 5.49
CA GLY A 101 -8.52 -3.63 6.66
C GLY A 101 -8.64 -2.81 7.94
N SER A 102 -9.69 -3.03 8.73
CA SER A 102 -9.75 -2.43 10.07
C SER A 102 -8.96 -3.29 11.07
N SER A 103 -7.96 -2.70 11.73
CA SER A 103 -7.07 -3.38 12.67
C SER A 103 -7.73 -3.72 14.02
N SER A 104 -9.04 -3.48 14.18
CA SER A 104 -9.79 -3.72 15.42
C SER A 104 -10.96 -4.71 15.26
N ARG A 105 -11.55 -4.85 14.06
CA ARG A 105 -12.62 -5.83 13.76
C ARG A 105 -12.55 -6.46 12.35
N GLY A 106 -11.64 -5.99 11.49
CA GLY A 106 -11.62 -6.27 10.06
C GLY A 106 -10.34 -6.91 9.53
N GLY A 107 -9.42 -7.33 10.40
CA GLY A 107 -8.17 -8.00 9.99
C GLY A 107 -8.44 -9.29 9.21
N VAL A 108 -9.38 -10.12 9.68
CA VAL A 108 -9.80 -11.34 8.98
C VAL A 108 -10.50 -11.03 7.65
N ALA A 109 -11.36 -10.00 7.63
CA ALA A 109 -12.05 -9.60 6.40
C ALA A 109 -11.07 -9.07 5.33
N GLY A 110 -10.09 -8.26 5.75
CA GLY A 110 -9.02 -7.76 4.90
C GLY A 110 -8.13 -8.89 4.38
N LEU A 111 -7.76 -9.85 5.24
CA LEU A 111 -7.01 -11.05 4.85
C LEU A 111 -7.77 -11.87 3.80
N ARG A 112 -9.06 -12.16 4.04
CA ARG A 112 -9.91 -12.84 3.06
C ARG A 112 -10.03 -12.07 1.74
N ALA A 113 -10.09 -10.75 1.80
CA ALA A 113 -10.13 -9.92 0.59
C ALA A 113 -8.81 -9.99 -0.19
N MET A 114 -7.65 -10.00 0.49
CA MET A 114 -6.35 -10.23 -0.14
C MET A 114 -6.27 -11.61 -0.79
N ILE A 115 -6.72 -12.67 -0.11
CA ILE A 115 -6.77 -14.03 -0.68
C ILE A 115 -7.60 -14.03 -1.97
N ARG A 116 -8.80 -13.43 -1.96
CA ARG A 116 -9.64 -13.33 -3.17
C ARG A 116 -8.93 -12.62 -4.33
N LYS A 117 -8.11 -11.61 -4.06
CA LYS A 117 -7.32 -10.92 -5.08
C LYS A 117 -6.20 -11.78 -5.64
N LEU A 118 -5.44 -12.44 -4.76
CA LEU A 118 -4.42 -13.42 -5.16
C LEU A 118 -5.01 -14.53 -6.03
N THR A 119 -6.13 -15.12 -5.64
CA THR A 119 -6.82 -16.17 -6.41
C THR A 119 -7.35 -15.67 -7.76
N ALA A 120 -7.67 -14.37 -7.86
CA ALA A 120 -8.10 -13.75 -9.11
C ALA A 120 -6.94 -13.38 -10.06
N GLY A 121 -5.68 -13.66 -9.70
CA GLY A 121 -4.51 -13.31 -10.50
C GLY A 121 -3.94 -11.91 -10.22
N ASP A 122 -4.48 -11.18 -9.24
CA ASP A 122 -3.96 -9.88 -8.83
C ASP A 122 -2.87 -10.02 -7.76
N TRP A 123 -1.97 -9.04 -7.67
CA TRP A 123 -0.96 -8.98 -6.60
C TRP A 123 -1.51 -8.26 -5.38
N VAL A 124 -0.97 -8.59 -4.21
CA VAL A 124 -1.34 -7.91 -2.95
C VAL A 124 -0.12 -7.42 -2.21
N GLY A 125 -0.27 -6.32 -1.47
CA GLY A 125 0.75 -5.75 -0.61
C GLY A 125 0.29 -5.66 0.83
N ILE A 126 1.16 -6.06 1.75
CA ILE A 126 0.90 -5.99 3.19
C ILE A 126 2.13 -5.46 3.92
N THR A 127 1.86 -4.82 5.05
CA THR A 127 2.85 -4.37 5.99
C THR A 127 2.89 -5.27 7.22
N PRO A 128 3.76 -6.30 7.25
CA PRO A 128 3.59 -7.43 8.15
C PRO A 128 3.92 -7.11 9.61
N ASP A 129 4.60 -5.98 9.88
CA ASP A 129 4.94 -5.51 11.23
C ASP A 129 3.83 -4.75 11.95
N GLY A 130 2.74 -4.42 11.26
CA GLY A 130 1.60 -3.71 11.85
C GLY A 130 1.93 -2.26 12.29
N PRO A 131 0.92 -1.38 12.42
CA PRO A 131 1.13 -0.01 12.87
C PRO A 131 1.58 0.08 14.34
N ARG A 132 1.32 -0.98 15.13
CA ARG A 132 1.70 -1.09 16.54
C ARG A 132 3.02 -1.83 16.75
N GLY A 133 3.64 -2.32 15.67
CA GLY A 133 4.87 -3.10 15.74
C GLY A 133 4.66 -4.52 16.27
N PRO A 134 5.76 -5.19 16.68
CA PRO A 134 7.12 -4.65 16.78
C PRO A 134 7.76 -4.30 15.42
N ARG A 135 8.49 -3.18 15.38
CA ARG A 135 9.11 -2.63 14.15
C ARG A 135 9.94 -3.69 13.42
N MET A 136 9.67 -3.87 12.13
CA MET A 136 10.41 -4.80 11.26
C MET A 136 10.41 -6.25 11.73
N ARG A 137 9.32 -6.69 12.37
CA ARG A 137 9.07 -8.11 12.69
C ARG A 137 7.78 -8.55 12.04
N ALA A 138 7.85 -9.55 11.17
CA ALA A 138 6.66 -10.05 10.50
C ALA A 138 5.73 -10.79 11.48
N SER A 139 4.44 -10.48 11.41
CA SER A 139 3.38 -11.21 12.12
C SER A 139 2.97 -12.48 11.37
N GLU A 140 2.33 -13.43 12.06
CA GLU A 140 1.84 -14.68 11.46
C GLU A 140 0.84 -14.46 10.31
N GLY A 141 0.14 -13.32 10.30
CA GLY A 141 -0.86 -13.01 9.26
C GLY A 141 -0.31 -13.06 7.84
N VAL A 142 0.97 -12.69 7.62
CA VAL A 142 1.59 -12.80 6.30
C VAL A 142 1.90 -14.24 5.91
N VAL A 143 2.26 -15.08 6.88
CA VAL A 143 2.52 -16.51 6.66
C VAL A 143 1.22 -17.22 6.31
N SER A 144 0.14 -16.91 7.04
CA SER A 144 -1.20 -17.43 6.76
C SER A 144 -1.74 -17.00 5.40
N LEU A 145 -1.32 -15.83 4.89
CA LEU A 145 -1.69 -15.37 3.55
C LEU A 145 -0.96 -16.14 2.43
N ALA A 146 0.23 -16.65 2.72
CA ALA A 146 1.08 -17.35 1.76
C ALA A 146 0.78 -18.86 1.64
N ARG A 147 -0.09 -19.39 2.50
CA ARG A 147 -0.57 -20.78 2.47
C ARG A 147 -1.85 -20.87 1.65
#